data_AF-A0A1Y4TPM9-F1
#
_entry.id   AF-A0A1Y4TPM9-F1
#
_cell.length_a   1.000
_cell.length_b   1.000
_cell.length_c   1.000
_cell.angle_alpha   90.00
_cell.angle_beta   90.00
_cell.angle_gamma   90.00
#
_symmetry.space_group_name_H-M   'P 1'
#
loop_
_entity.id
_entity.type
_entity.pdbx_description
1 polymer ?
#
loop_
_entity_poly.entity_id
_entity_poly.type
_entity_poly.pdbx_seq_one_letter_code
_entity_poly.pdbx_strand_id
1 'polypeptide(L)'
;MTFRGPARREDENLGYMGTDANGTEFRLLFFFRTGEWNYTTFADSEPLSEQAVQELRSRYESWMQQQGLLPEQVEFSVQNGNILRWDVPDTQNLATGSASFQEGSVMLQFDASGTLSDFFYQITWNEYVTTELILTKDEAFKQVQAGNFQQYVPFQPGDVLYVNECNLDYIYDTKGFYQPVYQFSGYINEPDNMWVCSIPAIAS
;
A
#
# COMPACT_ATOMS: atom_id res chain seq x y z
N MET A 1 26.28 -5.71 -11.08
CA MET A 1 25.90 -5.85 -9.66
C MET A 1 26.32 -7.23 -9.19
N THR A 2 26.87 -7.32 -7.99
CA THR A 2 27.24 -8.61 -7.38
C THR A 2 26.64 -8.70 -5.98
N PHE A 3 25.76 -9.68 -5.76
CA PHE A 3 25.16 -9.94 -4.45
C PHE A 3 26.16 -10.68 -3.56
N ARG A 4 26.33 -10.22 -2.31
CA ARG A 4 27.38 -10.70 -1.41
C ARG A 4 26.94 -11.83 -0.47
N GLY A 5 25.65 -12.16 -0.42
CA GLY A 5 25.15 -13.22 0.46
C GLY A 5 23.69 -13.60 0.18
N PRO A 6 23.21 -14.70 0.77
CA PRO A 6 21.82 -15.12 0.63
C PRO A 6 20.87 -14.06 1.20
N ALA A 7 19.61 -14.08 0.74
CA ALA A 7 18.55 -13.23 1.28
C ALA A 7 18.55 -13.30 2.81
N ARG A 8 18.75 -12.18 3.49
CA ARG A 8 18.48 -12.10 4.93
C ARG A 8 16.97 -12.07 5.06
N ARG A 9 16.40 -13.04 5.77
CA ARG A 9 15.01 -12.92 6.24
C ARG A 9 14.96 -11.79 7.26
N GLU A 10 14.27 -10.73 6.90
CA GLU A 10 13.82 -9.68 7.82
C GLU A 10 12.34 -9.97 8.06
N ASP A 11 12.07 -10.84 9.03
CA ASP A 11 10.77 -11.50 9.24
C ASP A 11 10.33 -12.35 8.03
N GLU A 12 9.25 -11.94 7.36
CA GLU A 12 8.74 -12.57 6.14
C GLU A 12 9.29 -11.93 4.85
N ASN A 13 10.04 -10.83 4.97
CA ASN A 13 10.61 -10.08 3.85
C ASN A 13 11.99 -10.62 3.46
N LEU A 14 12.39 -10.36 2.21
CA LEU A 14 13.67 -10.79 1.66
C LEU A 14 14.57 -9.57 1.42
N GLY A 15 15.64 -9.45 2.20
CA GLY A 15 16.66 -8.42 2.03
C GLY A 15 17.91 -8.94 1.33
N TYR A 16 18.36 -8.25 0.29
CA TYR A 16 19.58 -8.56 -0.46
C TYR A 16 20.56 -7.41 -0.35
N MET A 17 21.79 -7.71 0.07
CA MET A 17 22.89 -6.75 0.08
C MET A 17 23.87 -7.05 -1.05
N GLY A 18 24.39 -6.00 -1.68
CA GLY A 18 25.37 -6.14 -2.74
C GLY A 18 26.26 -4.92 -2.90
N THR A 19 27.17 -5.01 -3.86
CA THR A 19 27.93 -3.85 -4.34
C THR A 19 27.83 -3.71 -5.84
N ASP A 20 27.75 -2.48 -6.32
CA ASP A 20 27.81 -2.16 -7.74
C ASP A 20 29.25 -2.31 -8.30
N ALA A 21 29.45 -1.93 -9.56
CA ALA A 21 30.76 -2.03 -10.21
C ALA A 21 31.81 -1.05 -9.63
N ASN A 22 31.37 -0.01 -8.94
CA ASN A 22 32.20 1.02 -8.31
C ASN A 22 32.49 0.69 -6.84
N GLY A 23 31.91 -0.38 -6.31
CA GLY A 23 32.04 -0.77 -4.90
C GLY A 23 31.02 -0.10 -3.98
N THR A 24 30.05 0.65 -4.53
CA THR A 24 28.96 1.27 -3.75
C THR A 24 28.04 0.19 -3.22
N GLU A 25 27.79 0.21 -1.92
CA GLU A 25 26.86 -0.71 -1.27
C GLU A 25 25.41 -0.38 -1.66
N PHE A 26 24.62 -1.42 -1.83
CA PHE A 26 23.18 -1.28 -2.05
C PHE A 26 22.41 -2.36 -1.32
N ARG A 27 21.13 -2.08 -1.11
CA ARG A 27 20.13 -3.01 -0.58
C ARG A 27 18.93 -3.09 -1.51
N LEU A 28 18.40 -4.29 -1.68
CA LEU A 28 17.07 -4.55 -2.22
C LEU A 28 16.24 -5.25 -1.14
N LEU A 29 15.12 -4.68 -0.74
CA LEU A 29 14.15 -5.27 0.18
C LEU A 29 12.88 -5.62 -0.59
N PHE A 30 12.42 -6.86 -0.49
CA PHE A 30 11.20 -7.35 -1.13
C PHE A 30 10.19 -7.82 -0.09
N PHE A 31 8.98 -7.26 -0.13
CA PHE A 31 7.87 -7.58 0.75
C PHE A 31 7.00 -8.65 0.09
N PHE A 32 7.20 -9.90 0.49
CA PHE A 32 6.63 -11.05 -0.22
C PHE A 32 5.09 -11.05 -0.28
N ARG A 33 4.42 -10.54 0.75
CA ARG A 33 2.94 -10.52 0.80
C ARG A 33 2.32 -9.52 -0.16
N THR A 34 2.95 -8.37 -0.33
CA THR A 34 2.39 -7.22 -1.06
C THR A 34 3.01 -7.05 -2.44
N GLY A 35 4.16 -7.69 -2.71
CA GLY A 35 4.91 -7.49 -3.95
C GLY A 35 5.68 -6.16 -3.98
N GLU A 36 5.59 -5.37 -2.92
CA GLU A 36 6.31 -4.11 -2.76
C GLU A 36 7.81 -4.38 -2.66
N TRP A 37 8.61 -3.43 -3.14
CA TRP A 37 10.05 -3.52 -2.98
C TRP A 37 10.71 -2.16 -2.93
N ASN A 38 11.88 -2.12 -2.29
CA ASN A 38 12.72 -0.94 -2.20
C ASN A 38 14.15 -1.30 -2.58
N TYR A 39 14.73 -0.53 -3.49
CA TYR A 39 16.16 -0.49 -3.73
C TYR A 39 16.74 0.79 -3.13
N THR A 40 17.87 0.71 -2.45
CA THR A 40 18.60 1.88 -1.94
C THR A 40 20.11 1.70 -1.98
N THR A 41 20.86 2.77 -2.29
CA THR A 41 22.31 2.85 -2.15
C THR A 41 22.76 3.51 -0.84
N PHE A 42 21.81 3.90 0.02
CA PHE A 42 22.04 4.68 1.24
C PHE A 42 22.67 6.06 1.01
N ALA A 43 22.80 6.51 -0.24
CA ALA A 43 23.30 7.83 -0.57
C ALA A 43 22.21 8.88 -0.31
N ASP A 44 22.64 10.05 0.19
CA ASP A 44 21.76 11.19 0.35
C ASP A 44 21.26 11.68 -1.03
N SER A 45 20.01 12.17 -1.06
CA SER A 45 19.42 12.76 -2.25
C SER A 45 19.47 14.28 -2.20
N GLU A 46 19.66 14.89 -3.37
CA GLU A 46 19.73 16.34 -3.54
C GLU A 46 18.52 16.84 -4.35
N PRO A 47 18.09 18.11 -4.15
CA PRO A 47 17.07 18.73 -5.00
C PRO A 47 17.44 18.66 -6.48
N LEU A 48 16.45 18.34 -7.30
CA LEU A 48 16.59 18.24 -8.75
C LEU A 48 16.29 19.60 -9.39
N SER A 49 17.06 19.95 -10.43
CA SER A 49 16.69 21.05 -11.32
C SER A 49 15.47 20.67 -12.17
N GLU A 50 14.72 21.66 -12.66
CA GLU A 50 13.57 21.41 -13.55
C GLU A 50 13.95 20.61 -14.80
N GLN A 51 15.14 20.87 -15.36
CA GLN A 51 15.66 20.13 -16.49
C GLN A 51 15.92 18.66 -16.12
N ALA A 52 16.57 18.41 -14.98
CA ALA A 52 16.83 17.05 -14.50
C ALA A 52 15.53 16.29 -14.23
N VAL A 53 14.51 16.95 -13.65
CA VAL A 53 13.17 16.38 -13.45
C VAL A 53 12.58 15.92 -14.79
N GLN A 54 12.61 16.75 -15.83
CA GLN A 54 12.06 16.39 -17.14
C GLN A 54 12.80 15.20 -17.76
N GLU A 55 14.13 15.23 -17.79
CA GLU A 55 14.96 14.17 -18.37
C GLU A 55 14.78 12.83 -17.65
N LEU A 56 14.85 12.84 -16.31
CA LEU A 56 14.70 11.65 -15.48
C LEU A 56 13.28 11.11 -15.54
N ARG A 57 12.25 11.97 -15.50
CA ARG A 57 10.86 11.55 -15.68
C ARG A 57 10.70 10.81 -17.00
N SER A 58 11.05 11.44 -18.12
CA SER A 58 10.87 10.82 -19.44
C SER A 58 11.58 9.48 -19.56
N ARG A 59 12.80 9.37 -19.03
CA ARG A 59 13.57 8.12 -19.03
C ARG A 59 12.89 7.03 -18.21
N TYR A 60 12.59 7.30 -16.94
CA TYR A 60 12.11 6.27 -16.02
C TYR A 60 10.65 5.92 -16.25
N GLU A 61 9.79 6.87 -16.61
CA GLU A 61 8.40 6.61 -16.98
C GLU A 61 8.34 5.68 -18.20
N SER A 62 9.11 5.99 -19.26
CA SER A 62 9.19 5.14 -20.45
C SER A 62 9.73 3.74 -20.14
N TRP A 63 10.82 3.66 -19.35
CA TRP A 63 11.40 2.38 -18.97
C TRP A 63 10.42 1.54 -18.13
N MET A 64 9.78 2.14 -17.13
CA MET A 64 8.82 1.42 -16.28
C MET A 64 7.60 0.95 -17.07
N GLN A 65 7.07 1.75 -17.99
CA GLN A 65 5.99 1.33 -18.88
C GLN A 65 6.40 0.14 -19.76
N GLN A 66 7.61 0.16 -20.34
CA GLN A 66 8.13 -0.95 -21.13
C GLN A 66 8.34 -2.23 -20.32
N GLN A 67 8.65 -2.12 -19.03
CA GLN A 67 8.79 -3.26 -18.13
C GLN A 67 7.45 -3.71 -17.52
N GLY A 68 6.33 -3.04 -17.81
CA GLY A 68 5.03 -3.32 -17.19
C GLY A 68 4.98 -2.97 -15.70
N LEU A 69 5.83 -2.05 -15.24
CA LEU A 69 5.91 -1.61 -13.84
C LEU A 69 4.94 -0.46 -13.54
N LEU A 70 4.58 0.35 -14.53
CA LEU A 70 3.57 1.40 -14.39
C LEU A 70 2.29 1.04 -15.15
N PRO A 71 1.10 1.30 -14.58
CA PRO A 71 -0.16 1.32 -15.31
C PRO A 71 -0.18 2.36 -16.43
N GLU A 72 -1.15 2.24 -17.34
CA GLU A 72 -1.34 3.20 -18.43
C GLU A 72 -1.65 4.61 -17.93
N GLN A 73 -2.37 4.70 -16.80
CA GLN A 73 -2.79 5.95 -16.19
C GLN A 73 -2.07 6.15 -14.86
N VAL A 74 -1.24 7.18 -14.79
CA VAL A 74 -0.53 7.59 -13.58
C VAL A 74 -0.46 9.11 -13.51
N GLU A 75 -0.49 9.64 -12.29
CA GLU A 75 -0.30 11.05 -12.02
C GLU A 75 1.15 11.29 -11.56
N PHE A 76 1.85 12.15 -12.28
CA PHE A 76 3.23 12.49 -11.95
C PHE A 76 3.29 13.72 -11.04
N SER A 77 4.12 13.65 -10.00
CA SER A 77 4.44 14.78 -9.12
C SER A 77 5.91 14.79 -8.70
N VAL A 78 6.36 15.95 -8.21
CA VAL A 78 7.66 16.09 -7.52
C VAL A 78 7.40 16.44 -6.07
N GLN A 79 7.89 15.61 -5.13
CA GLN A 79 7.79 15.88 -3.69
C GLN A 79 9.13 16.34 -3.13
N ASN A 80 9.09 17.35 -2.25
CA ASN A 80 10.26 17.91 -1.57
C ASN A 80 11.41 18.39 -2.51
N GLY A 81 11.13 18.56 -3.81
CA GLY A 81 12.10 18.98 -4.82
C GLY A 81 13.08 17.89 -5.27
N ASN A 82 13.09 16.70 -4.67
CA ASN A 82 14.06 15.63 -4.94
C ASN A 82 13.43 14.25 -5.21
N ILE A 83 12.12 14.09 -4.97
CA ILE A 83 11.42 12.81 -5.18
C ILE A 83 10.57 12.91 -6.43
N LEU A 84 10.85 12.06 -7.41
CA LEU A 84 9.95 11.84 -8.54
C LEU A 84 8.93 10.78 -8.15
N ARG A 85 7.64 11.10 -8.29
CA ARG A 85 6.56 10.20 -7.86
C ARG A 85 5.52 10.02 -8.95
N TRP A 86 5.09 8.77 -9.13
CA TRP A 86 3.97 8.38 -9.97
C TRP A 86 2.92 7.71 -9.09
N ASP A 87 1.74 8.31 -9.02
CA ASP A 87 0.59 7.79 -8.28
C ASP A 87 -0.41 7.14 -9.24
N VAL A 88 -0.96 6.00 -8.86
CA VAL A 88 -2.13 5.44 -9.55
C VAL A 88 -3.36 6.21 -9.07
N PRO A 89 -4.12 6.88 -9.96
CA PRO A 89 -5.25 7.69 -9.53
C PRO A 89 -6.39 6.81 -9.02
N ASP A 90 -6.95 7.18 -7.88
CA ASP A 90 -8.14 6.53 -7.33
C ASP A 90 -9.36 6.90 -8.15
N THR A 91 -9.73 6.03 -9.07
CA THR A 91 -10.79 6.25 -10.05
C THR A 91 -11.91 5.22 -9.97
N GLN A 92 -11.77 4.21 -9.10
CA GLN A 92 -12.68 3.06 -9.08
C GLN A 92 -13.60 3.07 -7.86
N ASN A 93 -14.90 3.10 -8.12
CA ASN A 93 -15.88 2.74 -7.11
C ASN A 93 -16.02 1.22 -7.05
N LEU A 94 -15.25 0.58 -6.16
CA LEU A 94 -15.23 -0.87 -5.99
C LEU A 94 -16.60 -1.46 -5.61
N ALA A 95 -17.47 -0.69 -4.96
CA ALA A 95 -18.82 -1.15 -4.59
C ALA A 95 -19.73 -1.42 -5.80
N THR A 96 -19.45 -0.79 -6.94
CA THR A 96 -20.20 -1.00 -8.19
C THR A 96 -19.30 -1.45 -9.34
N GLY A 97 -18.00 -1.62 -9.08
CA GLY A 97 -16.99 -2.02 -10.04
C GLY A 97 -17.00 -3.53 -10.32
N SER A 98 -16.63 -3.90 -11.54
CA SER A 98 -16.44 -5.30 -11.95
C SER A 98 -15.20 -5.47 -12.83
N ALA A 99 -14.19 -4.63 -12.59
CA ALA A 99 -12.98 -4.58 -13.38
C ALA A 99 -11.76 -4.74 -12.48
N SER A 100 -10.69 -5.29 -13.06
CA SER A 100 -9.36 -5.24 -12.46
C SER A 100 -8.95 -3.78 -12.25
N PHE A 101 -8.12 -3.54 -11.24
CA PHE A 101 -7.67 -2.20 -10.89
C PHE A 101 -6.24 -2.22 -10.36
N GLN A 102 -5.66 -1.03 -10.32
CA GLN A 102 -4.33 -0.82 -9.75
C GLN A 102 -4.43 0.25 -8.67
N GLU A 103 -3.54 0.18 -7.70
CA GLU A 103 -3.44 1.18 -6.64
C GLU A 103 -1.99 1.35 -6.20
N GLY A 104 -1.71 2.48 -5.55
CA GLY A 104 -0.41 2.77 -4.95
C GLY A 104 0.46 3.72 -5.77
N SER A 105 1.78 3.63 -5.60
CA SER A 105 2.72 4.59 -6.17
C SER A 105 4.12 4.03 -6.42
N VAL A 106 4.89 4.73 -7.23
CA VAL A 106 6.33 4.56 -7.40
C VAL A 106 7.05 5.85 -7.07
N MET A 107 8.15 5.77 -6.33
CA MET A 107 8.96 6.92 -5.96
C MET A 107 10.44 6.66 -6.27
N LEU A 108 11.10 7.64 -6.88
CA LEU A 108 12.53 7.60 -7.20
C LEU A 108 13.25 8.81 -6.61
N GLN A 109 14.47 8.57 -6.12
CA GLN A 109 15.42 9.59 -5.71
C GLN A 109 16.78 9.36 -6.34
N PHE A 110 17.55 10.45 -6.46
CA PHE A 110 18.86 10.45 -7.09
C PHE A 110 19.87 11.15 -6.19
N ASP A 111 21.12 10.65 -6.21
CA ASP A 111 22.24 11.27 -5.52
C ASP A 111 22.75 12.53 -6.25
N ALA A 112 23.72 13.22 -5.65
CA ALA A 112 24.33 14.43 -6.21
C ALA A 112 24.98 14.23 -7.60
N SER A 113 25.27 12.98 -8.01
CA SER A 113 25.79 12.67 -9.35
C SER A 113 24.68 12.43 -10.39
N GLY A 114 23.42 12.46 -9.97
CA GLY A 114 22.26 12.08 -10.78
C GLY A 114 22.08 10.57 -10.91
N THR A 115 22.74 9.76 -10.07
CA THR A 115 22.59 8.31 -10.06
C THR A 115 21.44 7.91 -9.15
N LEU A 116 20.67 6.89 -9.54
CA LEU A 116 19.54 6.38 -8.76
C LEU A 116 20.02 5.93 -7.37
N SER A 117 19.52 6.58 -6.32
CA SER A 117 19.88 6.29 -4.93
C SER A 117 18.77 5.58 -4.16
N ASP A 118 17.50 5.83 -4.51
CA ASP A 118 16.35 5.14 -3.94
C ASP A 118 15.29 4.87 -5.01
N PHE A 119 14.73 3.66 -4.98
CA PHE A 119 13.59 3.26 -5.79
C PHE A 119 12.64 2.50 -4.89
N PHE A 120 11.53 3.14 -4.55
CA PHE A 120 10.42 2.54 -3.83
C PHE A 120 9.28 2.20 -4.79
N TYR A 121 8.91 0.93 -4.86
CA TYR A 121 7.85 0.41 -5.70
C TYR A 121 6.72 -0.17 -4.84
N GLN A 122 5.54 0.43 -4.96
CA GLN A 122 4.33 0.02 -4.26
C GLN A 122 3.13 0.17 -5.20
N ILE A 123 3.12 -0.55 -6.32
CA ILE A 123 1.91 -0.68 -7.14
C ILE A 123 1.37 -2.09 -6.99
N THR A 124 0.11 -2.17 -6.56
CA THR A 124 -0.63 -3.44 -6.48
C THR A 124 -1.52 -3.58 -7.70
N TRP A 125 -1.53 -4.78 -8.28
CA TRP A 125 -2.31 -5.13 -9.46
C TRP A 125 -3.41 -6.10 -9.04
N ASN A 126 -4.62 -5.60 -8.87
CA ASN A 126 -5.77 -6.38 -8.43
C ASN A 126 -6.55 -6.92 -9.62
N GLU A 127 -6.65 -8.24 -9.71
CA GLU A 127 -7.50 -8.89 -10.69
C GLU A 127 -8.93 -9.01 -10.18
N TYR A 128 -9.90 -8.67 -11.02
CA TYR A 128 -11.29 -8.95 -10.69
C TYR A 128 -11.55 -10.46 -10.68
N VAL A 129 -12.07 -10.95 -9.55
CA VAL A 129 -12.35 -12.38 -9.36
C VAL A 129 -13.84 -12.68 -9.57
N THR A 130 -14.72 -11.98 -8.85
CA THR A 130 -16.16 -12.26 -8.84
C THR A 130 -16.95 -11.10 -8.24
N THR A 131 -18.28 -11.13 -8.41
CA THR A 131 -19.23 -10.25 -7.72
C THR A 131 -20.01 -11.07 -6.71
N GLU A 132 -19.94 -10.67 -5.44
CA GLU A 132 -20.65 -11.31 -4.34
C GLU A 132 -21.82 -10.46 -3.85
N LEU A 133 -22.85 -11.12 -3.32
CA LEU A 133 -23.87 -10.44 -2.54
C LEU A 133 -23.29 -10.13 -1.15
N ILE A 134 -23.34 -8.87 -0.77
CA ILE A 134 -22.90 -8.42 0.55
C ILE A 134 -24.09 -8.17 1.48
N LEU A 135 -23.83 -8.30 2.78
CA LEU A 135 -24.73 -7.91 3.86
C LEU A 135 -25.18 -6.46 3.68
N THR A 136 -26.35 -6.13 4.21
CA THR A 136 -26.73 -4.74 4.46
C THR A 136 -26.00 -4.18 5.68
N LYS A 137 -25.94 -2.85 5.82
CA LYS A 137 -25.38 -2.20 7.01
C LYS A 137 -26.06 -2.66 8.30
N ASP A 138 -27.38 -2.87 8.27
CA ASP A 138 -28.15 -3.34 9.42
C ASP A 138 -27.78 -4.78 9.82
N GLU A 139 -27.56 -5.66 8.84
CA GLU A 139 -27.11 -7.03 9.10
C GLU A 139 -25.70 -7.07 9.66
N ALA A 140 -24.79 -6.25 9.12
CA ALA A 140 -23.44 -6.10 9.68
C ALA A 140 -23.47 -5.51 11.10
N PHE A 141 -24.34 -4.54 11.37
CA PHE A 141 -24.49 -3.96 12.71
C PHE A 141 -25.04 -4.97 13.72
N LYS A 142 -25.92 -5.89 13.31
CA LYS A 142 -26.35 -7.00 14.18
C LYS A 142 -25.19 -7.90 14.61
N GLN A 143 -24.17 -8.07 13.76
CA GLN A 143 -22.95 -8.80 14.16
C GLN A 143 -22.17 -8.04 15.24
N VAL A 144 -22.08 -6.72 15.13
CA VAL A 144 -21.49 -5.86 16.18
C VAL A 144 -22.26 -6.00 17.49
N GLN A 145 -23.60 -5.93 17.45
CA GLN A 145 -24.45 -6.10 18.63
C GLN A 145 -24.31 -7.48 19.28
N ALA A 146 -24.05 -8.52 18.48
CA ALA A 146 -23.80 -9.87 18.96
C ALA A 146 -22.38 -10.09 19.50
N GLY A 147 -21.48 -9.10 19.37
CA GLY A 147 -20.07 -9.24 19.77
C GLY A 147 -19.23 -10.05 18.77
N ASN A 148 -19.70 -10.25 17.55
CA ASN A 148 -19.02 -11.05 16.51
C ASN A 148 -17.96 -10.24 15.76
N PHE A 149 -17.02 -9.64 16.49
CA PHE A 149 -15.91 -8.88 15.93
C PHE A 149 -14.63 -9.12 16.74
N GLN A 150 -13.48 -8.85 16.11
CA GLN A 150 -12.20 -8.90 16.80
C GLN A 150 -11.96 -7.61 17.57
N GLN A 151 -11.48 -7.75 18.80
CA GLN A 151 -11.15 -6.64 19.68
C GLN A 151 -9.83 -6.99 20.37
N TYR A 152 -8.84 -6.11 20.24
CA TYR A 152 -7.52 -6.34 20.84
C TYR A 152 -7.51 -6.09 22.34
N VAL A 153 -8.17 -5.01 22.78
CA VAL A 153 -8.32 -4.65 24.20
C VAL A 153 -9.70 -5.12 24.67
N PRO A 154 -9.80 -6.15 25.52
CA PRO A 154 -11.08 -6.67 25.94
C PRO A 154 -11.91 -5.62 26.69
N PHE A 155 -13.21 -5.58 26.41
CA PHE A 155 -14.16 -4.80 27.19
C PHE A 155 -14.18 -5.25 28.65
N GLN A 156 -14.37 -4.29 29.54
CA GLN A 156 -14.60 -4.53 30.96
C GLN A 156 -16.10 -4.59 31.26
N PRO A 157 -16.53 -5.35 32.29
CA PRO A 157 -17.91 -5.31 32.74
C PRO A 157 -18.36 -3.88 33.07
N GLY A 158 -19.43 -3.43 32.42
CA GLY A 158 -19.97 -2.08 32.59
C GLY A 158 -19.56 -1.08 31.50
N ASP A 159 -18.67 -1.46 30.58
CA ASP A 159 -18.35 -0.63 29.43
C ASP A 159 -19.58 -0.38 28.54
N VAL A 160 -19.67 0.84 28.02
CA VAL A 160 -20.68 1.26 27.04
C VAL A 160 -20.01 1.58 25.73
N LEU A 161 -20.39 0.85 24.68
CA LEU A 161 -19.93 1.10 23.32
C LEU A 161 -20.90 2.02 22.58
N TYR A 162 -20.38 3.14 22.07
CA TYR A 162 -21.10 4.07 21.21
C TYR A 162 -20.61 3.88 19.78
N VAL A 163 -21.50 3.55 18.85
CA VAL A 163 -21.19 3.35 17.42
C VAL A 163 -21.81 4.49 16.63
N ASN A 164 -21.00 5.22 15.88
CA ASN A 164 -21.41 6.48 15.27
C ASN A 164 -21.32 6.46 13.74
N GLU A 165 -20.44 5.62 13.17
CA GLU A 165 -20.24 5.56 11.71
C GLU A 165 -20.18 4.12 11.22
N CYS A 166 -20.55 3.93 9.96
CA CYS A 166 -20.46 2.66 9.24
C CYS A 166 -20.17 2.92 7.76
N ASN A 167 -18.98 2.54 7.32
CA ASN A 167 -18.50 2.70 5.95
C ASN A 167 -18.25 1.34 5.31
N LEU A 168 -18.53 1.21 4.00
CA LEU A 168 -18.09 0.07 3.21
C LEU A 168 -16.65 0.36 2.77
N ASP A 169 -15.74 -0.53 3.13
CA ASP A 169 -14.31 -0.44 2.83
C ASP A 169 -13.84 -1.80 2.27
N TYR A 170 -12.56 -1.90 1.92
CA TYR A 170 -11.97 -3.12 1.37
C TYR A 170 -10.64 -3.42 2.06
N ILE A 171 -10.40 -4.70 2.38
CA ILE A 171 -9.14 -5.15 2.96
C ILE A 171 -8.69 -6.46 2.34
N TYR A 172 -7.38 -6.70 2.31
CA TYR A 172 -6.84 -8.00 1.92
C TYR A 172 -7.11 -9.03 3.03
N ASP A 173 -7.69 -10.18 2.66
CA ASP A 173 -7.84 -11.33 3.54
C ASP A 173 -6.51 -12.11 3.68
N THR A 174 -6.49 -13.13 4.54
CA THR A 174 -5.29 -13.96 4.76
C THR A 174 -4.83 -14.75 3.52
N LYS A 175 -5.67 -14.84 2.48
CA LYS A 175 -5.39 -15.53 1.22
C LYS A 175 -5.02 -14.55 0.10
N GLY A 176 -5.01 -13.24 0.36
CA GLY A 176 -4.67 -12.18 -0.59
C GLY A 176 -5.85 -11.67 -1.42
N PHE A 177 -7.10 -12.01 -1.08
CA PHE A 177 -8.27 -11.44 -1.75
C PHE A 177 -8.61 -10.08 -1.14
N TYR A 178 -8.73 -9.07 -1.98
CA TYR A 178 -9.23 -7.76 -1.58
C TYR A 178 -10.76 -7.79 -1.50
N GLN A 179 -11.30 -7.83 -0.29
CA GLN A 179 -12.71 -8.12 -0.04
C GLN A 179 -13.42 -6.99 0.70
N PRO A 180 -14.72 -6.80 0.45
CA PRO A 180 -15.50 -5.77 1.11
C PRO A 180 -15.69 -6.08 2.60
N VAL A 181 -15.58 -5.04 3.43
CA VAL A 181 -15.86 -5.05 4.85
C VAL A 181 -16.69 -3.83 5.25
N TYR A 182 -17.55 -4.00 6.24
CA TYR A 182 -18.15 -2.86 6.93
C TYR A 182 -17.24 -2.45 8.08
N GLN A 183 -16.64 -1.28 7.97
CA GLN A 183 -15.89 -0.66 9.05
C GLN A 183 -16.83 0.18 9.91
N PHE A 184 -16.90 -0.14 11.19
CA PHE A 184 -17.63 0.61 12.19
C PHE A 184 -16.64 1.39 13.05
N SER A 185 -16.98 2.64 13.36
CA SER A 185 -16.20 3.49 14.25
C SER A 185 -17.08 4.12 15.34
N GLY A 186 -16.45 4.48 16.44
CA GLY A 186 -17.11 5.00 17.62
C GLY A 186 -16.17 5.16 18.80
N TYR A 187 -16.67 4.99 20.02
CA TYR A 187 -15.88 5.13 21.25
C TYR A 187 -16.45 4.31 22.41
N ILE A 188 -15.63 4.05 23.42
CA ILE A 188 -15.99 3.27 24.61
C ILE A 188 -15.99 4.17 25.83
N ASN A 189 -17.15 4.29 26.50
CA ASN A 189 -17.41 5.13 27.67
C ASN A 189 -17.31 6.65 27.41
N GLU A 190 -16.20 7.12 26.85
CA GLU A 190 -15.91 8.53 26.60
C GLU A 190 -15.36 8.75 25.19
N PRO A 191 -15.62 9.92 24.54
CA PRO A 191 -15.28 10.17 23.14
C PRO A 191 -13.81 10.01 22.76
N ASP A 192 -12.88 10.21 23.71
CA ASP A 192 -11.44 10.12 23.45
C ASP A 192 -10.95 8.66 23.39
N ASN A 193 -11.72 7.71 23.90
CA ASN A 193 -11.41 6.28 23.86
C ASN A 193 -11.99 5.65 22.59
N MET A 194 -11.38 6.00 21.46
CA MET A 194 -11.83 5.61 20.13
C MET A 194 -11.87 4.08 19.95
N TRP A 195 -12.89 3.62 19.22
CA TRP A 195 -13.10 2.24 18.89
C TRP A 195 -13.37 2.07 17.41
N VAL A 196 -12.82 1.00 16.83
CA VAL A 196 -13.04 0.60 15.45
C VAL A 196 -13.15 -0.92 15.38
N CYS A 197 -14.05 -1.43 14.56
CA CYS A 197 -14.03 -2.83 14.14
C CYS A 197 -14.40 -2.98 12.66
N SER A 198 -14.10 -4.15 12.10
CA SER A 198 -14.50 -4.53 10.74
C SER A 198 -15.33 -5.81 10.77
N ILE A 199 -16.42 -5.82 10.02
CA ILE A 199 -17.26 -7.01 9.78
C ILE A 199 -17.12 -7.40 8.31
N PRO A 200 -16.76 -8.65 7.98
CA PRO A 200 -16.79 -9.13 6.60
C PRO A 200 -18.15 -8.88 5.96
N ALA A 201 -18.17 -8.24 4.79
CA ALA A 201 -19.43 -7.88 4.13
C ALA A 201 -20.00 -9.05 3.31
N ILE A 202 -19.16 -10.00 2.87
CA ILE A 202 -19.62 -11.19 2.14
C ILE A 202 -20.41 -12.08 3.10
N ALA A 203 -21.65 -12.42 2.74
CA ALA A 203 -22.47 -13.33 3.52
C ALA A 203 -21.82 -14.72 3.57
N SER A 204 -21.80 -15.33 4.76
CA SER A 204 -21.27 -16.70 4.97
C SER A 204 -22.33 -17.77 4.74
#